data_AF-A0A2P6TMD8-F1
#
_entry.id   AF-A0A2P6TMD8-F1
#
_cell.length_a   1.000
_cell.length_b   1.000
_cell.length_c   1.000
_cell.angle_alpha   90.00
_cell.angle_beta   90.00
_cell.angle_gamma   90.00
#
_symmetry.space_group_name_H-M   'P 1'
#
loop_
_entity.id
_entity.type
_entity.pdbx_description
1 polymer ?
#
loop_
_entity_poly.entity_id
_entity_poly.type
_entity_poly.pdbx_seq_one_letter_code
_entity_poly.pdbx_strand_id
1 'polypeptide(L)'
;MQARGRAAQTLWQAYVQQRSSSLGLSLPSSRSLWDIVNRTRLEPHNADAIRDIWMEFHADPLKHRIASVMPAARYVKFAENASKSPMFVLPVFKGPNAFENFVAQCQLPIVLFTSLEDYKQHGSGAQPQFVLTHYTELSSAKDVVLVRGDIVSPNAVSRLEAETLTRLLHDFYTIDQKYYGFVHPFNHRQADFDLKKMLDSLGHDTTQLPQV
;
A
#
# COMPACT_ATOMS: atom_id res chain seq x y z
N MET A 1 13.03 -27.06 -12.27
CA MET A 1 12.31 -25.76 -12.18
C MET A 1 11.80 -25.41 -10.77
N GLN A 2 12.05 -26.26 -9.75
CA GLN A 2 11.94 -25.97 -8.30
C GLN A 2 12.65 -24.69 -7.82
N ALA A 3 13.53 -24.13 -8.65
CA ALA A 3 14.39 -23.03 -8.31
C ALA A 3 13.66 -21.68 -8.24
N ARG A 4 12.60 -21.38 -9.01
CA ARG A 4 12.12 -19.98 -9.15
C ARG A 4 11.22 -19.47 -8.01
N GLY A 5 10.30 -20.29 -7.49
CA GLY A 5 9.43 -19.93 -6.35
C GLY A 5 10.19 -19.90 -5.03
N ARG A 6 10.99 -20.94 -4.77
CA ARG A 6 11.93 -20.96 -3.65
C ARG A 6 13.02 -19.90 -3.79
N ALA A 7 13.62 -19.66 -4.96
CA ALA A 7 14.57 -18.55 -5.11
C ALA A 7 13.90 -17.19 -4.95
N ALA A 8 12.64 -16.98 -5.34
CA ALA A 8 11.96 -15.72 -5.05
C ALA A 8 11.78 -15.52 -3.53
N GLN A 9 11.42 -16.57 -2.79
CA GLN A 9 11.32 -16.57 -1.32
C GLN A 9 12.69 -16.49 -0.61
N THR A 10 13.73 -17.15 -1.12
CA THR A 10 15.10 -17.15 -0.55
C THR A 10 15.87 -15.87 -0.89
N LEU A 11 15.68 -15.31 -2.08
CA LEU A 11 16.18 -13.96 -2.41
C LEU A 11 15.44 -12.94 -1.52
N TRP A 12 14.12 -13.09 -1.36
CA TRP A 12 13.33 -12.25 -0.47
C TRP A 12 13.84 -12.23 0.98
N GLN A 13 14.18 -13.41 1.54
CA GLN A 13 14.80 -13.55 2.87
C GLN A 13 16.10 -12.74 3.03
N ALA A 14 16.93 -12.69 1.98
CA ALA A 14 18.17 -11.92 1.98
C ALA A 14 17.94 -10.39 1.85
N TYR A 15 16.89 -9.97 1.13
CA TYR A 15 16.61 -8.55 0.86
C TYR A 15 15.80 -7.84 1.96
N VAL A 16 14.91 -8.53 2.68
CA VAL A 16 14.18 -7.95 3.83
C VAL A 16 15.12 -7.65 5.00
N GLN A 17 16.15 -8.49 5.21
CA GLN A 17 17.14 -8.27 6.27
C GLN A 17 18.04 -7.05 6.01
N GLN A 18 18.13 -6.55 4.77
CA GLN A 18 19.16 -5.57 4.45
C GLN A 18 18.83 -4.12 4.82
N ARG A 19 17.59 -3.63 4.87
CA ARG A 19 17.38 -2.16 4.93
C ARG A 19 16.12 -1.65 5.64
N SER A 20 16.31 -1.25 6.89
CA SER A 20 15.71 -0.05 7.47
C SER A 20 16.65 1.14 7.22
N SER A 21 16.61 1.74 6.02
CA SER A 21 17.31 3.00 5.75
C SER A 21 16.32 4.05 5.29
N SER A 22 16.30 5.20 5.96
CA SER A 22 15.52 6.36 5.55
C SER A 22 15.94 6.79 4.13
N LEU A 23 15.04 6.65 3.17
CA LEU A 23 15.25 7.20 1.84
C LEU A 23 15.25 8.73 1.92
N GLY A 24 16.26 9.37 1.34
CA GLY A 24 16.24 10.80 1.01
C GLY A 24 15.30 11.09 -0.17
N LEU A 25 14.08 10.56 -0.12
CA LEU A 25 13.09 10.67 -1.19
C LEU A 25 12.45 12.07 -1.14
N SER A 26 12.47 12.79 -2.26
CA SER A 26 11.57 13.93 -2.45
C SER A 26 10.14 13.40 -2.58
N LEU A 27 9.29 13.69 -1.59
CA LEU A 27 7.91 13.22 -1.60
C LEU A 27 7.10 13.92 -2.70
N PRO A 28 6.18 13.21 -3.38
CA PRO A 28 5.34 13.80 -4.43
C PRO A 28 4.27 14.74 -3.89
N SER A 29 3.98 14.69 -2.58
CA SER A 29 3.01 15.54 -1.90
C SER A 29 3.51 16.02 -0.53
N SER A 30 2.95 17.14 -0.05
CA SER A 30 3.19 17.60 1.31
C SER A 30 2.70 16.59 2.33
N ARG A 31 3.33 16.57 3.52
CA ARG A 31 2.86 15.78 4.66
C ARG A 31 1.72 16.43 5.43
N SER A 32 1.44 17.71 5.17
CA SER A 32 0.37 18.48 5.79
C SER A 32 -0.82 18.58 4.84
N LEU A 33 -2.01 18.24 5.34
CA LEU A 33 -3.28 18.42 4.64
C LEU A 33 -3.47 19.89 4.24
N TRP A 34 -3.08 20.81 5.11
CA TRP A 34 -3.33 22.25 4.93
C TRP A 34 -2.46 22.90 3.86
N ASP A 35 -1.42 22.21 3.40
CA ASP A 35 -0.65 22.64 2.22
C ASP A 35 -1.33 22.21 0.90
N ILE A 36 -2.33 21.32 0.98
CA ILE A 36 -3.04 20.74 -0.16
C ILE A 36 -4.42 21.38 -0.32
N VAL A 37 -5.09 21.65 0.79
CA VAL A 37 -6.46 22.20 0.83
C VAL A 37 -6.56 23.36 1.81
N ASN A 38 -7.44 24.31 1.53
CA ASN A 38 -7.66 25.45 2.41
C ASN A 38 -8.41 25.04 3.68
N ARG A 39 -7.74 25.12 4.83
CA ARG A 39 -8.30 24.77 6.15
C ARG A 39 -9.63 25.47 6.44
N THR A 40 -9.67 26.80 6.31
CA THR A 40 -10.86 27.63 6.60
C THR A 40 -12.07 27.26 5.74
N ARG A 41 -11.84 26.69 4.55
CA ARG A 41 -12.92 26.22 3.67
C ARG A 41 -13.34 24.78 3.97
N LEU A 42 -12.41 23.89 4.33
CA LEU A 42 -12.72 22.47 4.50
C LEU A 42 -13.23 22.13 5.91
N GLU A 43 -12.59 22.66 6.96
CA GLU A 43 -12.83 22.30 8.36
C GLU A 43 -14.27 22.56 8.86
N PRO A 44 -15.02 23.57 8.36
CA PRO A 44 -16.42 23.78 8.75
C PRO A 44 -17.37 22.66 8.31
N HIS A 45 -17.02 21.88 7.29
CA HIS A 45 -17.88 20.81 6.78
C HIS A 45 -17.93 19.59 7.73
N ASN A 46 -18.96 18.75 7.59
CA ASN A 46 -19.06 17.46 8.29
C ASN A 46 -18.26 16.37 7.55
N ALA A 47 -18.16 15.18 8.14
CA ALA A 47 -17.35 14.07 7.60
C ALA A 47 -17.76 13.66 6.17
N ASP A 48 -19.06 13.56 5.89
CA ASP A 48 -19.57 13.19 4.56
C ASP A 48 -19.22 14.24 3.51
N ALA A 49 -19.46 15.51 3.80
CA ALA A 49 -19.11 16.60 2.88
C ALA A 49 -17.59 16.71 2.68
N ILE A 50 -16.78 16.51 3.74
CA ILE A 50 -15.32 16.45 3.62
C ILE A 50 -14.89 15.32 2.70
N ARG A 51 -15.48 14.12 2.84
CA ARG A 51 -15.21 12.98 1.95
C ARG A 51 -15.52 13.37 0.51
N ASP A 52 -16.70 13.90 0.25
CA ASP A 52 -17.13 14.19 -1.12
C ASP A 52 -16.24 15.28 -1.76
N ILE A 53 -15.90 16.34 -1.01
CA ILE A 53 -14.94 17.37 -1.44
C ILE A 53 -13.56 16.76 -1.74
N TRP A 54 -13.06 15.88 -0.87
CA TRP A 54 -11.76 15.24 -1.03
C TRP A 54 -11.69 14.35 -2.28
N MET A 55 -12.74 13.55 -2.51
CA MET A 55 -12.84 12.66 -3.66
C MET A 55 -12.93 13.46 -4.97
N GLU A 56 -13.78 14.51 -5.00
CA GLU A 56 -13.95 15.38 -6.17
C GLU A 56 -12.66 16.15 -6.50
N PHE A 57 -11.98 16.70 -5.49
CA PHE A 57 -10.72 17.43 -5.68
C PHE A 57 -9.62 16.58 -6.35
N HIS A 58 -9.68 15.25 -6.22
CA HIS A 58 -8.74 14.28 -6.80
C HIS A 58 -9.35 13.44 -7.94
N ALA A 59 -10.51 13.84 -8.48
CA ALA A 59 -11.20 13.07 -9.51
C ALA A 59 -10.52 13.13 -10.89
N ASP A 60 -9.75 14.19 -11.16
CA ASP A 60 -9.08 14.42 -12.46
C ASP A 60 -8.10 13.27 -12.81
N PRO A 61 -8.41 12.45 -13.83
CA PRO A 61 -7.60 11.29 -14.18
C PRO A 61 -6.24 11.66 -14.77
N LEU A 62 -6.06 12.90 -15.24
CA LEU A 62 -4.81 13.37 -15.84
C LEU A 62 -3.76 13.76 -14.79
N LYS A 63 -4.14 13.85 -13.51
CA LYS A 63 -3.25 14.27 -12.42
C LYS A 63 -2.50 13.12 -11.72
N HIS A 64 -2.59 11.91 -12.26
CA HIS A 64 -1.88 10.71 -11.80
C HIS A 64 -1.96 10.51 -10.28
N ARG A 65 -3.18 10.64 -9.73
CA ARG A 65 -3.44 10.50 -8.31
C ARG A 65 -4.79 9.85 -8.03
N ILE A 66 -4.91 9.31 -6.84
CA ILE A 66 -6.15 8.75 -6.30
C ILE A 66 -6.45 9.39 -4.95
N ALA A 67 -7.71 9.33 -4.55
CA ALA A 67 -8.16 9.68 -3.22
C ALA A 67 -8.91 8.52 -2.58
N SER A 68 -8.78 8.41 -1.28
CA SER A 68 -9.61 7.56 -0.44
C SER A 68 -9.81 8.25 0.92
N VAL A 69 -10.76 7.75 1.71
CA VAL A 69 -11.03 8.21 3.07
C VAL A 69 -11.20 6.98 3.94
N MET A 70 -10.64 7.01 5.14
CA MET A 70 -10.82 5.93 6.12
C MET A 70 -11.28 6.49 7.47
N PRO A 71 -12.09 5.73 8.24
CA PRO A 71 -12.42 6.10 9.61
C PRO A 71 -11.16 6.21 10.48
N ALA A 72 -11.14 7.13 11.45
CA ALA A 72 -9.99 7.33 12.33
C ALA A 72 -9.62 6.06 13.09
N ALA A 73 -10.61 5.34 13.62
CA ALA A 73 -10.38 4.07 14.32
C ALA A 73 -9.70 3.01 13.43
N ARG A 74 -10.04 2.96 12.13
CA ARG A 74 -9.41 2.05 11.17
C ARG A 74 -7.95 2.46 10.94
N TYR A 75 -7.65 3.75 10.88
CA TYR A 75 -6.28 4.26 10.75
C TYR A 75 -5.43 3.94 11.98
N VAL A 76 -5.96 4.09 13.20
CA VAL A 76 -5.24 3.73 14.43
C VAL A 76 -4.78 2.28 14.40
N LYS A 77 -5.67 1.35 14.03
CA LYS A 77 -5.34 -0.06 13.87
C LYS A 77 -4.31 -0.30 12.77
N PHE A 78 -4.48 0.35 11.61
CA PHE A 78 -3.51 0.30 10.51
C PHE A 78 -2.13 0.74 10.98
N ALA A 79 -2.04 1.88 11.67
CA ALA A 79 -0.80 2.47 12.12
C ALA A 79 -0.08 1.60 13.17
N GLU A 80 -0.84 1.05 14.13
CA GLU A 80 -0.30 0.12 15.12
C GLU A 80 0.30 -1.12 14.44
N ASN A 81 -0.44 -1.76 13.55
CA ASN A 81 0.02 -2.95 12.84
C ASN A 81 1.19 -2.67 11.90
N ALA A 82 1.18 -1.53 11.20
CA ALA A 82 2.28 -1.09 10.34
C ALA A 82 3.55 -0.73 11.12
N SER A 83 3.43 -0.24 12.36
CA SER A 83 4.60 0.02 13.21
C SER A 83 5.31 -1.27 13.63
N LYS A 84 4.56 -2.37 13.81
CA LYS A 84 5.10 -3.68 14.19
C LYS A 84 5.57 -4.48 12.97
N SER A 85 4.86 -4.36 11.86
CA SER A 85 5.05 -5.12 10.63
C SER A 85 5.17 -4.16 9.44
N PRO A 86 6.33 -3.50 9.24
CA PRO A 86 6.45 -2.37 8.31
C PRO A 86 6.53 -2.76 6.83
N MET A 87 6.63 -4.05 6.49
CA MET A 87 6.83 -4.50 5.12
C MET A 87 5.72 -5.48 4.72
N PHE A 88 5.20 -5.39 3.50
CA PHE A 88 4.34 -6.44 2.96
C PHE A 88 4.44 -6.56 1.45
N VAL A 89 3.95 -7.67 0.90
CA VAL A 89 3.83 -7.88 -0.54
C VAL A 89 2.36 -7.94 -0.94
N LEU A 90 1.99 -7.19 -1.98
CA LEU A 90 0.63 -7.10 -2.48
C LEU A 90 0.57 -7.40 -3.97
N PRO A 91 -0.36 -8.26 -4.42
CA PRO A 91 -0.51 -8.54 -5.83
C PRO A 91 -1.35 -7.48 -6.53
N VAL A 92 -0.97 -7.17 -7.77
CA VAL A 92 -1.74 -6.38 -8.73
C VAL A 92 -1.99 -7.27 -9.94
N PHE A 93 -3.25 -7.60 -10.20
CA PHE A 93 -3.62 -8.47 -11.30
C PHE A 93 -3.71 -7.69 -12.61
N LYS A 94 -2.96 -8.14 -13.62
CA LYS A 94 -2.86 -7.55 -14.95
C LYS A 94 -3.78 -8.26 -15.97
N GLY A 95 -4.38 -9.38 -15.59
CA GLY A 95 -5.28 -10.18 -16.43
C GLY A 95 -5.55 -11.55 -15.81
N PRO A 96 -6.24 -12.46 -16.53
CA PRO A 96 -6.45 -13.83 -16.09
C PRO A 96 -5.09 -14.51 -15.85
N ASN A 97 -4.86 -14.99 -14.62
CA ASN A 97 -3.63 -15.67 -14.20
C ASN A 97 -2.33 -14.86 -14.33
N ALA A 98 -2.40 -13.55 -14.53
CA ALA A 98 -1.23 -12.67 -14.61
C ALA A 98 -1.27 -11.62 -13.50
N PHE A 99 -0.24 -11.58 -12.67
CA PHE A 99 -0.10 -10.60 -11.61
C PHE A 99 1.34 -10.16 -11.43
N GLU A 100 1.50 -8.94 -10.96
CA GLU A 100 2.76 -8.37 -10.52
C GLU A 100 2.68 -8.14 -9.01
N ASN A 101 3.77 -8.40 -8.30
CA ASN A 101 3.83 -8.15 -6.86
C ASN A 101 4.46 -6.79 -6.60
N PHE A 102 3.87 -6.02 -5.70
CA PHE A 102 4.42 -4.78 -5.18
C PHE A 102 4.84 -4.98 -3.73
N VAL A 103 6.02 -4.47 -3.41
CA VAL A 103 6.51 -4.34 -2.03
C VAL A 103 5.96 -3.04 -1.47
N ALA A 104 5.17 -3.14 -0.40
CA ALA A 104 4.71 -2.02 0.39
C ALA A 104 5.64 -1.83 1.59
N GLN A 105 6.22 -0.63 1.71
CA GLN A 105 7.04 -0.21 2.85
C GLN A 105 6.30 0.87 3.63
N CYS A 106 5.83 0.55 4.83
CA CYS A 106 5.12 1.47 5.70
C CYS A 106 6.13 2.35 6.45
N GLN A 107 6.22 3.62 6.03
CA GLN A 107 7.01 4.68 6.66
C GLN A 107 6.06 5.79 7.12
N LEU A 108 5.22 5.47 8.10
CA LEU A 108 4.05 6.27 8.45
C LEU A 108 4.39 7.76 8.65
N PRO A 109 3.54 8.68 8.15
CA PRO A 109 2.21 8.43 7.54
C PRO A 109 2.26 8.00 6.07
N ILE A 110 3.44 7.73 5.53
CA ILE A 110 3.67 7.41 4.12
C ILE A 110 3.79 5.89 3.92
N VAL A 111 3.33 5.39 2.78
CA VAL A 111 3.60 4.01 2.34
C VAL A 111 4.14 4.05 0.92
N LEU A 112 5.30 3.42 0.72
CA LEU A 112 5.98 3.35 -0.56
C LEU A 112 5.67 2.02 -1.22
N PHE A 113 5.30 2.06 -2.50
CA PHE A 113 5.07 0.87 -3.31
C PHE A 113 6.06 0.82 -4.46
N THR A 114 6.79 -0.29 -4.52
CA THR A 114 7.76 -0.57 -5.57
C THR A 114 7.50 -1.97 -6.09
N SER A 115 7.50 -2.17 -7.42
CA SER A 115 7.34 -3.50 -7.96
C SER A 115 8.48 -4.40 -7.50
N LEU A 116 8.16 -5.67 -7.29
CA LEU A 116 9.13 -6.65 -6.84
C LEU A 116 10.24 -6.84 -7.88
N GLU A 117 9.95 -6.66 -9.17
CA GLU A 117 10.95 -6.70 -10.22
C GLU A 117 11.95 -5.55 -10.08
N ASP A 118 11.48 -4.32 -9.95
CA ASP A 118 12.35 -3.15 -9.80
C ASP A 118 13.13 -3.18 -8.48
N TYR A 119 12.46 -3.60 -7.40
CA TYR A 119 13.09 -3.80 -6.09
C TYR A 119 14.22 -4.85 -6.14
N LYS A 120 14.06 -5.92 -6.92
CA LYS A 120 15.12 -6.93 -7.12
C LYS A 120 16.30 -6.39 -7.91
N GLN A 121 16.05 -5.56 -8.91
CA GLN A 121 17.10 -5.00 -9.77
C GLN A 121 17.91 -3.92 -9.03
N HIS A 122 17.25 -3.06 -8.27
CA HIS A 122 17.86 -1.84 -7.73
C HIS A 122 17.97 -1.82 -6.19
N GLY A 123 17.42 -2.80 -5.48
CA GLY A 123 17.44 -2.84 -4.02
C GLY A 123 16.83 -1.57 -3.42
N SER A 124 17.55 -0.88 -2.54
CA SER A 124 17.05 0.40 -2.00
C SER A 124 17.25 1.61 -2.91
N GLY A 125 17.89 1.43 -4.06
CA GLY A 125 17.91 2.48 -5.08
C GLY A 125 16.60 2.52 -5.87
N ALA A 126 15.77 1.47 -5.76
CA ALA A 126 14.50 1.35 -6.46
C ALA A 126 13.58 2.51 -6.07
N GLN A 127 13.07 3.22 -7.08
CA GLN A 127 12.19 4.36 -6.85
C GLN A 127 10.75 3.86 -6.70
N PRO A 128 10.00 4.37 -5.71
CA PRO A 128 8.60 3.98 -5.56
C PRO A 128 7.81 4.44 -6.78
N GLN A 129 7.00 3.53 -7.31
CA GLN A 129 6.11 3.79 -8.45
C GLN A 129 4.77 4.36 -7.98
N PHE A 130 4.42 4.12 -6.71
CA PHE A 130 3.21 4.63 -6.08
C PHE A 130 3.49 4.97 -4.62
N VAL A 131 2.97 6.11 -4.15
CA VAL A 131 3.17 6.63 -2.79
C VAL A 131 1.81 6.96 -2.18
N LEU A 132 1.52 6.39 -1.02
CA LEU A 132 0.34 6.75 -0.22
C LEU A 132 0.73 7.67 0.92
N THR A 133 -0.08 8.70 1.17
CA THR A 133 0.04 9.59 2.33
C THR A 133 -1.29 9.63 3.08
N HIS A 134 -1.23 9.48 4.40
CA HIS A 134 -2.39 9.54 5.30
C HIS A 134 -2.39 10.86 6.09
N TYR A 135 -3.45 11.65 5.96
CA TYR A 135 -3.65 12.92 6.63
C TYR A 135 -4.59 12.74 7.82
N THR A 136 -4.06 13.01 9.02
CA THR A 136 -4.74 12.71 10.29
C THR A 136 -5.26 13.96 10.99
N GLU A 137 -5.11 15.14 10.39
CA GLU A 137 -5.45 16.44 10.95
C GLU A 137 -6.94 16.57 11.30
N LEU A 138 -7.80 15.82 10.61
CA LEU A 138 -9.26 15.78 10.84
C LEU A 138 -9.71 14.58 11.69
N SER A 139 -8.79 13.71 12.12
CA SER A 139 -9.08 12.45 12.80
C SER A 139 -9.86 12.64 14.10
N SER A 140 -9.39 13.52 14.99
CA SER A 140 -10.04 13.75 16.30
C SER A 140 -11.35 14.53 16.21
N ALA A 141 -11.44 15.48 15.26
CA ALA A 141 -12.57 16.39 15.16
C ALA A 141 -13.71 15.86 14.27
N LYS A 142 -13.38 15.01 13.29
CA LYS A 142 -14.31 14.56 12.24
C LYS A 142 -14.35 13.04 12.05
N ASP A 143 -13.59 12.27 12.84
CA ASP A 143 -13.48 10.80 12.75
C ASP A 143 -13.06 10.29 11.36
N VAL A 144 -12.33 11.12 10.60
CA VAL A 144 -11.86 10.79 9.25
C VAL A 144 -10.36 11.04 9.08
N VAL A 145 -9.73 10.13 8.34
CA VAL A 145 -8.37 10.26 7.82
C VAL A 145 -8.47 10.32 6.30
N LEU A 146 -7.93 11.39 5.71
CA LEU A 146 -7.89 11.55 4.27
C LEU A 146 -6.65 10.85 3.71
N VAL A 147 -6.81 10.16 2.59
CA VAL A 147 -5.73 9.39 1.98
C VAL A 147 -5.55 9.86 0.55
N ARG A 148 -4.31 10.23 0.21
CA ARG A 148 -3.90 10.53 -1.16
C ARG A 148 -2.93 9.47 -1.64
N GLY A 149 -3.12 9.00 -2.86
CA GLY A 149 -2.13 8.21 -3.56
C GLY A 149 -1.58 8.97 -4.75
N ASP A 150 -0.26 9.12 -4.81
CA ASP A 150 0.47 9.74 -5.92
C ASP A 150 1.12 8.63 -6.76
N ILE A 151 0.72 8.56 -8.04
CA ILE A 151 1.27 7.61 -9.02
C ILE A 151 2.49 8.27 -9.65
N VAL A 152 3.67 7.88 -9.18
CA VAL A 152 4.96 8.43 -9.62
C VAL A 152 5.32 7.92 -11.02
N SER A 153 4.98 6.66 -11.30
CA SER A 153 5.28 5.98 -12.56
C SER A 153 3.98 5.52 -13.25
N PRO A 154 3.27 6.41 -13.98
CA PRO A 154 1.96 6.09 -14.57
C PRO A 154 2.01 5.03 -15.68
N ASN A 155 3.19 4.73 -16.21
CA ASN A 155 3.39 3.62 -17.14
C ASN A 155 3.44 2.25 -16.44
N ALA A 156 3.69 2.21 -15.13
CA ALA A 156 3.83 0.98 -14.36
C ALA A 156 2.59 0.67 -13.50
N VAL A 157 2.01 1.72 -12.92
CA VAL A 157 0.82 1.63 -12.05
C VAL A 157 -0.28 2.49 -12.64
N SER A 158 -1.37 1.87 -13.05
CA SER A 158 -2.59 2.58 -13.45
C SER A 158 -3.39 3.06 -12.23
N ARG A 159 -4.36 3.94 -12.45
CA ARG A 159 -5.24 4.45 -11.39
C ARG A 159 -6.00 3.34 -10.67
N LEU A 160 -6.56 2.39 -11.42
CA LEU A 160 -7.31 1.26 -10.87
C LEU A 160 -6.40 0.33 -10.03
N GLU A 161 -5.16 0.16 -10.44
CA GLU A 161 -4.17 -0.63 -9.71
C GLU A 161 -3.74 0.06 -8.43
N ALA A 162 -3.54 1.38 -8.45
CA ALA A 162 -3.28 2.18 -7.26
C ALA A 162 -4.44 2.11 -6.25
N GLU A 163 -5.69 2.20 -6.71
CA GLU A 163 -6.88 2.03 -5.87
C GLU A 163 -6.93 0.62 -5.26
N THR A 164 -6.59 -0.40 -6.05
CA THR A 164 -6.52 -1.80 -5.60
C THR A 164 -5.43 -1.99 -4.54
N LEU A 165 -4.21 -1.50 -4.78
CA LEU A 165 -3.11 -1.55 -3.82
C LEU A 165 -3.48 -0.88 -2.50
N THR A 166 -4.14 0.28 -2.56
CA THR A 166 -4.59 1.03 -1.38
C THR A 166 -5.61 0.23 -0.57
N ARG A 167 -6.64 -0.30 -1.23
CA ARG A 167 -7.66 -1.13 -0.58
C ARG A 167 -7.05 -2.38 0.04
N LEU A 168 -6.21 -3.10 -0.73
CA LEU A 168 -5.56 -4.32 -0.23
C LEU A 168 -4.67 -4.01 0.97
N LEU A 169 -3.84 -2.97 0.91
CA LEU A 169 -3.01 -2.54 2.03
C LEU A 169 -3.86 -2.34 3.29
N HIS A 170 -4.89 -1.50 3.22
CA HIS A 170 -5.73 -1.24 4.39
C HIS A 170 -6.43 -2.50 4.85
N ASP A 171 -6.96 -3.34 3.97
CA ASP A 171 -7.63 -4.59 4.34
C ASP A 171 -6.69 -5.57 5.06
N PHE A 172 -5.50 -5.83 4.49
CA PHE A 172 -4.54 -6.76 5.06
C PHE A 172 -4.00 -6.31 6.41
N TYR A 173 -3.90 -5.00 6.65
CA TYR A 173 -3.41 -4.47 7.91
C TYR A 173 -4.51 -4.20 8.95
N THR A 174 -5.79 -4.18 8.57
CA THR A 174 -6.89 -3.81 9.51
C THR A 174 -7.86 -4.95 9.80
N ILE A 175 -7.91 -5.99 8.96
CA ILE A 175 -8.71 -7.19 9.20
C ILE A 175 -7.82 -8.23 9.90
N ASP A 176 -8.16 -8.63 11.13
CA ASP A 176 -7.28 -9.46 11.97
C ASP A 176 -6.91 -10.79 11.32
N GLN A 177 -7.88 -11.45 10.67
CA GLN A 177 -7.62 -12.70 9.94
C GLN A 177 -6.59 -12.52 8.83
N LYS A 178 -6.61 -11.39 8.11
CA LYS A 178 -5.63 -11.11 7.05
C LYS A 178 -4.28 -10.68 7.62
N TYR A 179 -4.29 -9.88 8.68
CA TYR A 179 -3.07 -9.41 9.32
C TYR A 179 -2.28 -10.56 9.94
N TYR A 180 -2.90 -11.34 10.83
CA TYR A 180 -2.25 -12.48 11.49
C TYR A 180 -2.04 -13.66 10.54
N GLY A 181 -2.84 -13.78 9.48
CA GLY A 181 -2.69 -14.82 8.46
C GLY A 181 -1.54 -14.57 7.49
N PHE A 182 -1.21 -13.31 7.17
CA PHE A 182 -0.27 -12.98 6.10
C PHE A 182 0.76 -11.92 6.46
N VAL A 183 0.33 -10.73 6.91
CA VAL A 183 1.24 -9.60 7.17
C VAL A 183 2.20 -9.87 8.33
N HIS A 184 1.67 -10.32 9.46
CA HIS A 184 2.49 -10.60 10.64
C HIS A 184 3.46 -11.77 10.40
N PRO A 185 3.06 -12.94 9.84
CA PRO A 185 4.00 -13.98 9.44
C PRO A 185 5.07 -13.47 8.47
N PHE A 186 4.70 -12.63 7.50
CA PHE A 186 5.68 -12.07 6.56
C PHE A 186 6.77 -11.22 7.24
N ASN A 187 6.46 -10.51 8.32
CA ASN A 187 7.43 -9.67 9.03
C ASN A 187 8.21 -10.43 10.12
N HIS A 188 7.59 -11.43 10.75
CA HIS A 188 8.12 -12.03 11.99
C HIS A 188 8.39 -13.55 11.90
N ARG A 189 7.76 -14.24 10.94
CA ARG A 189 7.83 -15.70 10.77
C ARG A 189 7.78 -16.07 9.29
N GLN A 190 8.78 -15.61 8.52
CA GLN A 190 8.75 -15.70 7.05
C GLN A 190 8.62 -17.12 6.50
N ALA A 191 9.08 -18.13 7.24
CA ALA A 191 8.91 -19.54 6.86
C ALA A 191 7.43 -19.97 6.80
N ASP A 192 6.56 -19.27 7.54
CA ASP A 192 5.12 -19.54 7.61
C ASP A 192 4.33 -18.75 6.53
N PHE A 193 4.98 -17.82 5.81
CA PHE A 193 4.32 -17.01 4.80
C PHE A 193 4.10 -17.80 3.50
N ASP A 194 2.84 -17.92 3.10
CA ASP A 194 2.41 -18.60 1.88
C ASP A 194 1.71 -17.61 0.93
N LEU A 195 2.42 -17.23 -0.14
CA LEU A 195 1.90 -16.38 -1.20
C LEU A 195 0.72 -17.00 -1.94
N LYS A 196 0.73 -18.32 -2.19
CA LYS A 196 -0.35 -19.00 -2.91
C LYS A 196 -1.63 -18.93 -2.11
N LYS A 197 -1.56 -19.26 -0.81
CA LYS A 197 -2.70 -19.14 0.10
C LYS A 197 -3.24 -17.70 0.17
N MET A 198 -2.36 -16.70 0.11
CA MET A 198 -2.77 -15.30 0.05
C MET A 198 -3.57 -14.99 -1.23
N LEU A 199 -3.07 -15.42 -2.40
CA LEU A 199 -3.75 -15.22 -3.68
C LEU A 199 -5.12 -15.93 -3.73
N ASP A 200 -5.19 -17.17 -3.23
CA ASP A 200 -6.44 -17.92 -3.09
C ASP A 200 -7.46 -17.16 -2.23
N SER A 201 -7.01 -16.53 -1.12
CA SER A 201 -7.87 -15.74 -0.23
C SER A 201 -8.46 -14.47 -0.87
N LEU A 202 -7.90 -14.04 -2.01
CA LEU A 202 -8.39 -12.91 -2.79
C LEU A 202 -9.40 -13.32 -3.87
N GLY A 203 -9.81 -14.59 -3.91
CA GLY A 203 -10.77 -15.11 -4.89
C GLY A 203 -10.18 -15.38 -6.26
N HIS A 204 -8.85 -15.42 -6.37
CA HIS A 204 -8.16 -15.82 -7.59
C HIS A 204 -7.91 -17.32 -7.54
N ASP A 205 -8.46 -18.05 -8.52
CA ASP A 205 -8.23 -19.48 -8.65
C ASP A 205 -6.77 -19.74 -9.07
N THR A 206 -5.95 -20.10 -8.10
CA THR A 206 -4.54 -20.44 -8.35
C THR A 206 -4.36 -21.88 -8.83
N THR A 207 -5.42 -22.66 -9.09
CA THR A 207 -5.27 -24.04 -9.57
C THR A 207 -4.65 -24.13 -10.97
N GLN A 208 -4.82 -23.09 -11.80
CA GLN A 208 -4.16 -22.94 -13.10
C GLN A 208 -2.86 -22.14 -13.02
N LEU A 209 -2.58 -21.49 -11.90
CA LEU A 209 -1.21 -21.08 -11.64
C LEU A 209 -0.39 -22.37 -11.51
N PRO A 210 0.78 -22.43 -12.14
CA PRO A 210 1.54 -23.68 -12.26
C PRO A 210 1.63 -24.35 -10.89
N GLN A 211 1.11 -25.58 -10.78
CA GLN A 211 1.24 -26.37 -9.56
C GLN A 211 2.73 -26.59 -9.29
N VAL A 212 3.15 -26.28 -8.06
CA VAL A 212 4.55 -26.40 -7.58
C VAL A 212 4.65 -27.47 -6.53
#